data_AF-A0A6V7FHT0-F1
#
_entry.id   AF-A0A6V7FHT0-F1
#
_cell.length_a   1.000
_cell.length_b   1.000
_cell.length_c   1.000
_cell.angle_alpha   90.00
_cell.angle_beta   90.00
_cell.angle_gamma   90.00
#
_symmetry.space_group_name_H-M   'P 1'
#
loop_
_entity.id
_entity.type
_entity.pdbx_description
1 polymer ?
#
loop_
_entity_poly.entity_id
_entity_poly.type
_entity_poly.pdbx_seq_one_letter_code
_entity_poly.pdbx_strand_id
1 'polypeptide(L)'
;MNTSSANPPTLTPTTEKALRRFQAATDCRKERYRSWVRFYQTADATINALAQKREDIAYFLPYSFYVIPGGLEGGLEDQAVDVIFGNRHYDVSGEVGDHDARPLRLHIERGASMRYERADSGQVLCLLYPGRSERTHSIVSVVLLERIRHPDHLNNRTLSRHLANLAAYMAATTLDGSPTLGQRFRYRIMYIKCRYAKGSGRRMQPSRLSVGLGKLVWWILTVGCSGAVLFFLQRFFTNPH
;
A
#
# COMPACT_ATOMS: atom_id res chain seq x y z
N MET A 1 45.64 10.89 8.99
CA MET A 1 45.02 10.78 7.67
C MET A 1 44.46 12.15 7.31
N ASN A 2 45.13 12.88 6.41
CA ASN A 2 44.70 14.22 6.00
C ASN A 2 43.56 14.09 5.00
N THR A 3 42.34 14.46 5.41
CA THR A 3 41.24 14.69 4.48
C THR A 3 41.53 15.98 3.74
N SER A 4 42.01 15.88 2.51
CA SER A 4 42.08 17.01 1.58
C SER A 4 40.67 17.59 1.43
N SER A 5 40.46 18.80 1.93
CA SER A 5 39.24 19.55 1.67
C SER A 5 39.26 19.94 0.19
N ALA A 6 38.64 19.12 -0.65
CA ALA A 6 38.44 19.46 -2.05
C ALA A 6 37.61 20.77 -2.09
N ASN A 7 38.23 21.84 -2.59
CA ASN A 7 37.51 23.09 -2.82
C ASN A 7 36.33 22.81 -3.75
N PRO A 8 35.12 23.28 -3.43
CA PRO A 8 33.97 23.06 -4.29
C PRO A 8 34.25 23.65 -5.68
N PRO A 9 33.86 22.96 -6.76
CA PRO A 9 34.08 23.43 -8.12
C PRO A 9 33.44 24.81 -8.33
N THR A 10 34.10 25.67 -9.10
CA THR A 10 33.63 27.02 -9.43
C THR A 10 32.23 26.97 -10.05
N LEU A 11 31.31 27.75 -9.48
CA LEU A 11 29.91 27.74 -9.87
C LEU A 11 29.73 28.45 -11.22
N THR A 12 29.37 27.67 -12.25
CA THR A 12 28.84 28.15 -13.54
C THR A 12 27.32 28.40 -13.43
N PRO A 13 26.70 29.20 -14.30
CA PRO A 13 25.25 29.47 -14.25
C PRO A 13 24.37 28.21 -14.35
N THR A 14 24.86 27.15 -15.01
CA THR A 14 24.21 25.83 -15.03
C THR A 14 24.27 25.15 -13.65
N THR A 15 25.40 25.25 -12.94
CA THR A 15 25.53 24.75 -11.56
C THR A 15 24.71 25.54 -10.56
N GLU A 16 24.54 26.87 -10.73
CA GLU A 16 23.62 27.65 -9.89
C GLU A 16 22.16 27.22 -10.05
N LYS A 17 21.71 27.02 -11.30
CA LYS A 17 20.36 26.50 -11.58
C LYS A 17 20.17 25.11 -10.97
N ALA A 18 21.18 24.24 -11.07
CA ALA A 18 21.14 22.91 -10.47
C ALA A 18 21.09 22.99 -8.92
N LEU A 19 21.89 23.88 -8.31
CA LEU A 19 21.92 24.09 -6.87
C LEU A 19 20.57 24.60 -6.35
N ARG A 20 19.96 25.58 -7.02
CA ARG A 20 18.60 26.06 -6.67
C ARG A 20 17.56 24.95 -6.74
N ARG A 21 17.62 24.09 -7.75
CA ARG A 21 16.71 22.93 -7.87
C ARG A 21 16.92 21.93 -6.75
N PHE A 22 18.18 21.67 -6.36
CA PHE A 22 18.51 20.78 -5.26
C PHE A 22 18.06 21.33 -3.90
N GLN A 23 18.26 22.62 -3.66
CA GLN A 23 17.78 23.32 -2.46
C GLN A 23 16.25 23.25 -2.38
N ALA A 24 15.54 23.61 -3.45
CA ALA A 24 14.08 23.52 -3.51
C ALA A 24 13.56 22.09 -3.26
N ALA A 25 14.24 21.07 -3.79
CA ALA A 25 13.89 19.68 -3.53
C ALA A 25 14.10 19.29 -2.05
N THR A 26 15.16 19.81 -1.43
CA THR A 26 15.47 19.58 -0.02
C THR A 26 14.44 20.25 0.89
N ASP A 27 14.05 21.49 0.58
CA ASP A 27 13.04 22.22 1.35
C ASP A 27 11.66 21.58 1.21
N CYS A 28 11.30 21.14 0.00
CA CYS A 28 10.08 20.37 -0.22
C CYS A 28 10.04 19.07 0.60
N ARG A 29 11.18 18.36 0.72
CA ARG A 29 11.29 17.17 1.57
C ARG A 29 11.12 17.51 3.05
N LYS A 30 11.77 18.57 3.54
CA LYS A 30 11.62 19.03 4.93
C LYS A 30 10.17 19.40 5.26
N GLU A 31 9.49 20.06 4.32
CA GLU A 31 8.08 20.42 4.51
C GLU A 31 7.20 19.18 4.64
N ARG A 32 7.42 18.16 3.80
CA ARG A 32 6.71 16.88 3.95
C ARG A 32 6.97 16.23 5.31
N TYR A 33 8.18 16.33 5.86
CA TYR A 33 8.45 15.78 7.19
C TYR A 33 7.64 16.51 8.27
N ARG A 34 7.52 17.84 8.19
CA ARG A 34 6.68 18.62 9.11
C ARG A 34 5.21 18.25 8.99
N SER A 35 4.71 18.11 7.76
CA SER A 35 3.32 17.65 7.53
C SER A 35 3.08 16.25 8.08
N TRP A 36 4.06 15.34 7.97
CA TRP A 36 3.97 14.02 8.58
C TRP A 36 3.84 14.08 10.10
N VAL A 37 4.68 14.88 10.76
CA VAL A 37 4.63 15.03 12.23
C VAL A 37 3.26 15.54 12.69
N ARG A 38 2.67 16.51 11.98
CA ARG A 38 1.32 17.01 12.27
C ARG A 38 0.25 15.92 12.15
N PHE A 39 0.33 15.11 11.09
CA PHE A 39 -0.55 13.95 10.92
C PHE A 39 -0.33 12.93 12.04
N TYR A 40 0.91 12.55 12.31
CA TYR A 40 1.29 11.55 13.31
C TYR A 40 0.71 11.85 14.69
N GLN A 41 0.83 13.10 15.15
CA GLN A 41 0.32 13.57 16.44
C GLN A 41 -1.20 13.49 16.57
N THR A 42 -1.92 13.58 15.45
CA THR A 42 -3.39 13.62 15.43
C THR A 42 -4.02 12.34 14.88
N ALA A 43 -3.20 11.38 14.43
CA ALA A 43 -3.64 10.22 13.67
C ALA A 43 -4.56 9.32 14.50
N ASP A 44 -4.18 9.01 15.75
CA ASP A 44 -4.95 8.16 16.64
C ASP A 44 -6.38 8.71 16.85
N ALA A 45 -6.48 9.94 17.35
CA ALA A 45 -7.75 10.60 17.59
C ALA A 45 -8.61 10.72 16.31
N THR A 46 -8.00 11.12 15.19
CA THR A 46 -8.73 11.34 13.93
C THR A 46 -9.24 10.03 13.34
N ILE A 47 -8.42 8.99 13.32
CA ILE A 47 -8.78 7.70 12.73
C ILE A 47 -9.82 7.01 13.61
N ASN A 48 -9.67 7.02 14.93
CA ASN A 48 -10.67 6.45 15.84
C ASN A 48 -12.02 7.18 15.74
N ALA A 49 -12.02 8.51 15.68
CA ALA A 49 -13.25 9.29 15.50
C ALA A 49 -13.95 8.99 14.16
N LEU A 50 -13.19 8.72 13.11
CA LEU A 50 -13.75 8.28 11.82
C LEU A 50 -14.23 6.83 11.86
N ALA A 51 -13.54 5.95 12.59
CA ALA A 51 -13.88 4.54 12.70
C ALA A 51 -15.17 4.31 13.48
N GLN A 52 -15.41 5.05 14.55
CA GLN A 52 -16.62 4.97 15.36
C GLN A 52 -17.91 5.30 14.59
N LYS A 53 -17.81 6.13 13.55
CA LYS A 53 -18.96 6.54 12.72
C LYS A 53 -19.32 5.53 11.63
N ARG A 54 -18.63 4.39 11.57
CA ARG A 54 -18.66 3.48 10.43
C ARG A 54 -19.17 2.10 10.81
N GLU A 55 -20.33 1.76 10.27
CA GLU A 55 -20.94 0.44 10.42
C GLU A 55 -20.08 -0.69 9.83
N ASP A 56 -19.37 -0.43 8.72
CA ASP A 56 -18.51 -1.43 8.08
C ASP A 56 -17.27 -1.80 8.90
N ILE A 57 -16.89 -0.97 9.87
CA ILE A 57 -15.87 -1.29 10.88
C ILE A 57 -16.52 -1.92 12.10
N ALA A 58 -17.69 -1.43 12.51
CA ALA A 58 -18.44 -1.98 13.63
C ALA A 58 -18.78 -3.47 13.45
N TYR A 59 -19.01 -3.92 12.22
CA TYR A 59 -19.18 -5.35 11.91
C TYR A 59 -18.01 -6.23 12.40
N PHE A 60 -16.80 -5.68 12.49
CA PHE A 60 -15.58 -6.38 12.92
C PHE A 60 -15.16 -6.11 14.36
N LEU A 61 -16.06 -5.59 15.22
CA LEU A 61 -15.80 -5.38 16.65
C LEU A 61 -15.20 -6.60 17.37
N PRO A 62 -15.54 -7.88 17.04
CA PRO A 62 -14.92 -9.04 17.67
C PRO A 62 -13.40 -9.14 17.53
N TYR A 63 -12.79 -8.48 16.54
CA TYR A 63 -11.33 -8.49 16.35
C TYR A 63 -10.60 -7.45 17.22
N SER A 64 -11.33 -6.54 17.86
CA SER A 64 -10.81 -5.28 18.43
C SER A 64 -10.13 -4.39 17.37
N PHE A 65 -10.29 -3.08 17.49
CA PHE A 65 -9.74 -2.12 16.53
C PHE A 65 -8.74 -1.20 17.23
N TYR A 66 -7.52 -1.14 16.70
CA TYR A 66 -6.44 -0.36 17.28
C TYR A 66 -5.82 0.57 16.25
N VAL A 67 -5.46 1.77 16.70
CA VAL A 67 -4.59 2.69 15.97
C VAL A 67 -3.35 2.90 16.81
N ILE A 68 -2.18 2.64 16.23
CA ILE A 68 -0.90 2.62 16.93
C ILE A 68 0.07 3.53 16.17
N PRO A 69 0.17 4.81 16.56
CA PRO A 69 1.27 5.67 16.15
C PRO A 69 2.58 5.08 16.68
N GLY A 70 3.60 5.02 15.83
CA GLY A 70 4.91 4.47 16.21
C GLY A 70 5.09 2.99 15.85
N GLY A 71 4.13 2.43 15.13
CA GLY A 71 4.14 1.06 14.64
C GLY A 71 3.76 0.01 15.68
N LEU A 72 3.62 -1.24 15.22
CA LEU A 72 3.33 -2.44 16.03
C LEU A 72 4.28 -2.66 17.22
N GLU A 73 5.50 -2.11 17.18
CA GLU A 73 6.49 -2.20 18.26
C GLU A 73 6.36 -1.10 19.33
N GLY A 74 5.30 -0.29 19.29
CA GLY A 74 4.91 0.56 20.41
C GLY A 74 5.74 1.84 20.54
N GLY A 75 5.94 2.59 19.46
CA GLY A 75 6.54 3.94 19.54
C GLY A 75 7.96 4.06 19.05
N LEU A 76 8.62 2.96 18.68
CA LEU A 76 10.01 2.99 18.20
C LEU A 76 10.13 3.47 16.75
N GLU A 77 9.02 3.48 16.01
CA GLU A 77 8.99 3.83 14.60
C GLU A 77 8.18 5.11 14.33
N ASP A 78 8.77 6.27 14.56
CA ASP A 78 8.19 7.61 14.29
C ASP A 78 7.74 7.82 12.83
N GLN A 79 8.11 6.89 11.95
CA GLN A 79 7.81 6.92 10.53
C GLN A 79 6.56 6.11 10.17
N ALA A 80 5.96 5.40 11.13
CA ALA A 80 4.85 4.51 10.90
C ALA A 80 3.62 4.83 11.78
N VAL A 81 2.43 4.67 11.20
CA VAL A 81 1.16 4.61 11.94
C VAL A 81 0.42 3.37 11.46
N ASP A 82 0.16 2.45 12.39
CA ASP A 82 -0.54 1.20 12.10
C ASP A 82 -2.00 1.28 12.54
N VAL A 83 -2.90 0.75 11.70
CA VAL A 83 -4.33 0.61 11.94
C VAL A 83 -4.67 -0.86 11.79
N ILE A 84 -5.06 -1.51 12.88
CA ILE A 84 -5.08 -2.97 12.97
C ILE A 84 -6.43 -3.45 13.47
N PHE A 85 -7.02 -4.41 12.76
CA PHE A 85 -7.95 -5.33 13.38
C PHE A 85 -7.14 -6.40 14.11
N GLY A 86 -7.35 -6.51 15.41
CA GLY A 86 -6.59 -7.40 16.29
C GLY A 86 -6.90 -8.88 16.06
N ASN A 87 -6.77 -9.67 17.11
CA ASN A 87 -6.88 -11.11 17.03
C ASN A 87 -8.26 -11.57 17.47
N ARG A 88 -8.84 -12.51 16.73
CA ARG A 88 -10.06 -13.20 17.12
C ARG A 88 -9.79 -14.70 17.28
N HIS A 89 -10.26 -15.26 18.38
CA HIS A 89 -10.26 -16.70 18.60
C HIS A 89 -11.45 -17.32 17.85
N TYR A 90 -11.24 -18.41 17.12
CA TYR A 90 -12.30 -19.03 16.32
C TYR A 90 -12.49 -20.52 16.60
N ASP A 91 -11.48 -21.22 17.11
CA ASP A 91 -11.56 -22.65 17.39
C ASP A 91 -10.58 -23.06 18.51
N VAL A 92 -10.88 -24.15 19.20
CA VAL A 92 -10.03 -24.74 20.23
C VAL A 92 -9.88 -26.21 19.92
N SER A 93 -8.64 -26.66 19.69
CA SER A 93 -8.34 -28.08 19.48
C SER A 93 -7.56 -28.65 20.65
N GLY A 94 -7.87 -29.88 21.04
CA GLY A 94 -7.23 -30.58 22.16
C GLY A 94 -8.26 -31.17 23.12
N GLU A 95 -7.89 -32.29 23.74
CA GLU A 95 -8.74 -32.98 24.71
C GLU A 95 -8.22 -32.70 26.12
N VAL A 96 -9.13 -32.46 27.06
CA VAL A 96 -8.77 -32.28 28.47
C VAL A 96 -8.78 -33.66 29.13
N GLY A 97 -7.60 -34.26 29.24
CA GLY A 97 -7.33 -35.41 30.11
C GLY A 97 -7.50 -36.79 29.47
N ASP A 98 -6.38 -37.41 29.11
CA ASP A 98 -5.86 -38.70 29.62
C ASP A 98 -4.39 -38.78 29.15
N HIS A 99 -3.61 -39.79 29.55
CA HIS A 99 -2.15 -39.89 29.41
C HIS A 99 -1.52 -39.66 28.01
N ASP A 100 -2.32 -39.44 26.96
CA ASP A 100 -1.91 -39.14 25.57
C ASP A 100 -2.56 -37.84 25.00
N ALA A 101 -3.14 -37.01 25.87
CA ALA A 101 -3.87 -35.81 25.48
C ALA A 101 -2.96 -34.74 24.86
N ARG A 102 -3.26 -34.35 23.62
CA ARG A 102 -2.62 -33.21 22.95
C ARG A 102 -2.91 -31.91 23.72
N PRO A 103 -1.91 -31.04 23.92
CA PRO A 103 -2.11 -29.78 24.64
C PRO A 103 -3.19 -28.95 23.96
N LEU A 104 -4.07 -28.35 24.77
CA LEU A 104 -5.11 -27.43 24.32
C LEU A 104 -4.49 -26.30 23.49
N ARG A 105 -4.86 -26.22 22.21
CA ARG A 105 -4.38 -25.23 21.26
C ARG A 105 -5.53 -24.31 20.85
N LEU A 106 -5.36 -23.04 21.17
CA LEU A 106 -6.25 -21.97 20.71
C LEU A 106 -5.88 -21.58 19.28
N HIS A 107 -6.84 -21.68 18.37
CA HIS A 107 -6.67 -21.21 17.00
C HIS A 107 -7.08 -19.73 16.90
N ILE A 108 -6.14 -18.93 16.41
CA ILE A 108 -6.26 -17.47 16.36
C ILE A 108 -6.23 -17.02 14.90
N GLU A 109 -7.19 -16.17 14.55
CA GLU A 109 -7.21 -15.40 13.31
C GLU A 109 -6.74 -13.98 13.60
N ARG A 110 -5.73 -13.51 12.86
CA ARG A 110 -5.29 -12.12 12.88
C ARG A 110 -6.09 -11.34 11.86
N GLY A 111 -6.66 -10.22 12.26
CA GLY A 111 -7.35 -9.32 11.36
C GLY A 111 -6.42 -8.64 10.35
N ALA A 112 -7.02 -8.01 9.34
CA ALA A 112 -6.31 -7.19 8.38
C ALA A 112 -5.75 -5.93 9.05
N SER A 113 -4.62 -5.44 8.54
CA SER A 113 -4.02 -4.20 9.02
C SER A 113 -3.66 -3.26 7.88
N MET A 114 -3.54 -1.99 8.21
CA MET A 114 -3.14 -0.93 7.30
C MET A 114 -2.03 -0.13 7.95
N ARG A 115 -0.95 0.10 7.21
CA ARG A 115 0.23 0.84 7.68
C ARG A 115 0.42 2.08 6.83
N TYR A 116 0.53 3.22 7.49
CA TYR A 116 1.01 4.45 6.88
C TYR A 116 2.49 4.58 7.19
N GLU A 117 3.35 4.52 6.17
CA GLU A 117 4.80 4.59 6.34
C GLU A 117 5.38 5.76 5.55
N ARG A 118 6.12 6.63 6.23
CA ARG A 118 6.83 7.75 5.60
C ARG A 118 8.17 7.28 5.05
N ALA A 119 8.32 7.32 3.73
CA ALA A 119 9.59 7.06 3.06
C ALA A 119 10.60 8.21 3.26
N ASP A 120 11.88 7.96 3.00
CA ASP A 120 12.96 8.97 3.07
C ASP A 120 12.71 10.20 2.20
N SER A 121 11.93 10.06 1.13
CA SER A 121 11.51 11.18 0.27
C SER A 121 10.44 12.10 0.89
N GLY A 122 9.95 11.76 2.09
CA GLY A 122 8.85 12.43 2.80
C GLY A 122 7.46 12.04 2.30
N GLN A 123 7.38 11.13 1.34
CA GLN A 123 6.11 10.62 0.83
C GLN A 123 5.57 9.54 1.75
N VAL A 124 4.25 9.40 1.82
CA VAL A 124 3.60 8.39 2.66
C VAL A 124 3.11 7.25 1.78
N LEU A 125 3.44 6.03 2.18
CA LEU A 125 2.97 4.79 1.60
C LEU A 125 1.84 4.27 2.47
N CYS A 126 0.69 3.99 1.85
CA CYS A 126 -0.41 3.28 2.50
C CYS A 126 -0.37 1.82 2.08
N LEU A 127 0.00 0.95 3.02
CA LEU A 127 0.18 -0.48 2.83
C LEU A 127 -0.96 -1.23 3.52
N LEU A 128 -1.48 -2.26 2.88
CA LEU A 128 -2.56 -3.09 3.39
C LEU A 128 -2.07 -4.54 3.53
N TYR A 129 -2.31 -5.13 4.69
CA TYR A 129 -1.96 -6.50 5.01
C TYR A 129 -3.23 -7.31 5.25
N PRO A 130 -3.35 -8.50 4.66
CA PRO A 130 -4.55 -9.30 4.79
C PRO A 130 -4.67 -9.94 6.16
N GLY A 131 -5.89 -10.30 6.53
CA GLY A 131 -6.13 -11.22 7.64
C GLY A 131 -5.42 -12.55 7.38
N ARG A 132 -4.97 -13.20 8.45
CA ARG A 132 -4.27 -14.48 8.39
C ARG A 132 -4.75 -15.38 9.51
N SER A 133 -5.07 -16.62 9.17
CA SER A 133 -5.26 -17.69 10.15
C SER A 133 -4.11 -18.70 10.04
N GLU A 134 -4.00 -19.60 11.00
CA GLU A 134 -2.96 -20.65 10.99
C GLU A 134 -3.08 -21.58 9.78
N ARG A 135 -4.31 -21.80 9.28
CA ARG A 135 -4.59 -22.73 8.17
C ARG A 135 -4.80 -22.02 6.84
N THR A 136 -5.07 -20.72 6.86
CA THR A 136 -5.34 -19.92 5.65
C THR A 136 -4.29 -18.84 5.50
N HIS A 137 -3.40 -19.04 4.54
CA HIS A 137 -2.45 -18.02 4.12
C HIS A 137 -2.94 -17.35 2.85
N SER A 138 -3.09 -16.03 2.89
CA SER A 138 -3.30 -15.23 1.69
C SER A 138 -2.08 -15.35 0.77
N ILE A 139 -2.33 -15.60 -0.52
CA ILE A 139 -1.31 -15.59 -1.59
C ILE A 139 -0.63 -14.21 -1.68
N VAL A 140 -1.35 -13.16 -1.29
CA VAL A 140 -0.90 -11.77 -1.26
C VAL A 140 -0.35 -11.46 0.13
N SER A 141 0.88 -10.98 0.23
CA SER A 141 1.49 -10.61 1.51
C SER A 141 1.22 -9.15 1.89
N VAL A 142 1.26 -8.23 0.92
CA VAL A 142 0.98 -6.80 1.10
C VAL A 142 0.43 -6.17 -0.19
N VAL A 143 -0.45 -5.19 -0.03
CA VAL A 143 -0.99 -4.36 -1.10
C VAL A 143 -0.56 -2.91 -0.90
N LEU A 144 0.09 -2.31 -1.90
CA LEU A 144 0.30 -0.87 -1.91
C LEU A 144 -0.99 -0.19 -2.39
N LEU A 145 -1.76 0.36 -1.45
CA LEU A 145 -3.04 0.99 -1.73
C LEU A 145 -2.83 2.32 -2.46
N GLU A 146 -2.04 3.22 -1.87
CA GLU A 146 -1.81 4.56 -2.40
C GLU A 146 -0.42 5.07 -1.99
N ARG A 147 0.22 5.83 -2.89
CA ARG A 147 1.45 6.58 -2.61
C ARG A 147 1.12 8.07 -2.59
N ILE A 148 1.15 8.65 -1.40
CA ILE A 148 0.76 10.02 -1.14
C ILE A 148 2.00 10.91 -1.20
N ARG A 149 2.00 11.86 -2.15
CA ARG A 149 3.16 12.73 -2.37
C ARG A 149 3.40 13.72 -1.23
N HIS A 150 2.32 14.26 -0.64
CA HIS A 150 2.37 15.20 0.46
C HIS A 150 1.45 14.72 1.58
N PRO A 151 1.94 14.59 2.82
CA PRO A 151 1.12 14.12 3.94
C PRO A 151 -0.13 14.98 4.20
N ASP A 152 -0.14 16.25 3.79
CA ASP A 152 -1.31 17.13 3.88
C ASP A 152 -2.51 16.64 3.05
N HIS A 153 -2.35 15.65 2.17
CA HIS A 153 -3.48 15.00 1.50
C HIS A 153 -4.17 13.91 2.34
N LEU A 154 -3.63 13.57 3.52
CA LEU A 154 -4.25 12.67 4.50
C LEU A 154 -5.39 13.36 5.26
N ASN A 155 -6.34 13.90 4.51
CA ASN A 155 -7.54 14.54 5.04
C ASN A 155 -8.57 13.48 5.47
N ASN A 156 -9.57 13.88 6.26
CA ASN A 156 -10.66 13.01 6.72
C ASN A 156 -11.33 12.21 5.59
N ARG A 157 -11.48 12.81 4.40
CA ARG A 157 -12.03 12.13 3.22
C ARG A 157 -11.13 10.99 2.72
N THR A 158 -9.81 11.23 2.67
CA THR A 158 -8.81 10.25 2.27
C THR A 158 -8.74 9.10 3.27
N LEU A 159 -8.65 9.43 4.56
CA LEU A 159 -8.63 8.46 5.66
C LEU A 159 -9.91 7.62 5.68
N SER A 160 -11.08 8.25 5.56
CA SER A 160 -12.36 7.55 5.48
C SER A 160 -12.41 6.59 4.30
N ARG A 161 -11.90 6.98 3.12
CA ARG A 161 -11.80 6.08 1.97
C ARG A 161 -10.84 4.92 2.22
N HIS A 162 -9.71 5.15 2.88
CA HIS A 162 -8.76 4.09 3.22
C HIS A 162 -9.35 3.10 4.23
N LEU A 163 -10.04 3.60 5.26
CA LEU A 163 -10.78 2.78 6.22
C LEU A 163 -11.84 1.92 5.53
N ALA A 164 -12.52 2.49 4.53
CA ALA A 164 -13.49 1.75 3.72
C ALA A 164 -12.86 0.61 2.91
N ASN A 165 -11.63 0.82 2.42
CA ASN A 165 -10.87 -0.20 1.70
C ASN A 165 -10.34 -1.25 2.67
N LEU A 166 -9.91 -0.86 3.87
CA LEU A 166 -9.49 -1.77 4.93
C LEU A 166 -10.65 -2.68 5.37
N ALA A 167 -11.84 -2.14 5.63
CA ALA A 167 -13.03 -2.92 5.95
C ALA A 167 -13.43 -3.87 4.80
N ALA A 168 -13.39 -3.40 3.56
CA ALA A 168 -13.67 -4.24 2.39
C ALA A 168 -12.62 -5.37 2.22
N TYR A 169 -11.37 -5.10 2.57
CA TYR A 169 -10.30 -6.10 2.52
C TYR A 169 -10.39 -7.12 3.65
N MET A 170 -10.70 -6.65 4.87
CA MET A 170 -11.02 -7.50 6.01
C MET A 170 -12.16 -8.47 5.64
N ALA A 171 -13.29 -7.94 5.17
CA ALA A 171 -14.45 -8.73 4.75
C ALA A 171 -14.15 -9.78 3.66
N ALA A 172 -13.16 -9.52 2.81
CA ALA A 172 -12.79 -10.44 1.73
C ALA A 172 -11.71 -11.47 2.12
N THR A 173 -11.00 -11.25 3.23
CA THR A 173 -9.84 -12.07 3.63
C THR A 173 -10.04 -12.85 4.92
N THR A 174 -11.01 -12.48 5.75
CA THR A 174 -11.32 -13.19 6.99
C THR A 174 -12.24 -14.39 6.82
N LEU A 175 -12.18 -15.34 7.75
CA LEU A 175 -13.01 -16.56 7.74
C LEU A 175 -14.52 -16.24 7.75
N ASP A 176 -14.96 -15.39 8.67
CA ASP A 176 -16.37 -14.98 8.82
C ASP A 176 -16.71 -13.68 8.06
N GLY A 177 -15.91 -13.36 7.05
CA GLY A 177 -16.12 -12.17 6.23
C GLY A 177 -17.34 -12.35 5.32
N SER A 178 -18.36 -11.50 5.48
CA SER A 178 -19.52 -11.44 4.58
C SER A 178 -19.50 -10.14 3.75
N PRO A 179 -18.71 -10.08 2.66
CA PRO A 179 -18.52 -8.83 1.95
C PRO A 179 -19.81 -8.44 1.20
N THR A 180 -20.31 -7.23 1.49
CA THR A 180 -21.42 -6.62 0.76
C THR A 180 -21.06 -6.39 -0.71
N LEU A 181 -22.04 -6.24 -1.59
CA LEU A 181 -21.80 -6.01 -3.03
C LEU A 181 -20.85 -4.82 -3.29
N GLY A 182 -21.02 -3.73 -2.53
CA GLY A 182 -20.14 -2.56 -2.62
C GLY A 182 -18.70 -2.87 -2.18
N GLN A 183 -18.52 -3.64 -1.11
CA GLN A 183 -17.20 -4.08 -0.65
C GLN A 183 -16.53 -5.05 -1.64
N ARG A 184 -17.30 -5.97 -2.25
CA ARG A 184 -16.81 -6.87 -3.31
C ARG A 184 -16.29 -6.08 -4.51
N PHE A 185 -17.03 -5.05 -4.94
CA PHE A 185 -16.60 -4.19 -6.04
C PHE A 185 -15.32 -3.40 -5.69
N ARG A 186 -15.24 -2.82 -4.49
CA ARG A 186 -14.02 -2.13 -4.02
C ARG A 186 -12.83 -3.07 -3.96
N TYR A 187 -13.00 -4.26 -3.40
CA TYR A 187 -11.98 -5.29 -3.36
C TYR A 187 -11.48 -5.63 -4.77
N ARG A 188 -12.40 -5.81 -5.73
CA ARG A 188 -12.07 -6.07 -7.14
C ARG A 188 -11.32 -4.91 -7.80
N ILE A 189 -11.73 -3.66 -7.59
CA ILE A 189 -11.02 -2.48 -8.09
C ILE A 189 -9.60 -2.46 -7.53
N MET A 190 -9.46 -2.65 -6.22
CA MET A 190 -8.17 -2.69 -5.56
C MET A 190 -7.31 -3.79 -6.20
N TYR A 191 -7.86 -4.99 -6.40
CA TYR A 191 -7.18 -6.14 -7.01
C TYR A 191 -6.61 -5.85 -8.40
N ILE A 192 -7.28 -5.00 -9.18
CA ILE A 192 -6.85 -4.63 -10.53
C ILE A 192 -5.85 -3.47 -10.51
N LYS A 193 -6.11 -2.46 -9.68
CA LYS A 193 -5.40 -1.17 -9.68
C LYS A 193 -4.11 -1.18 -8.86
N CYS A 194 -4.11 -1.82 -7.70
CA CYS A 194 -3.01 -1.73 -6.75
C CYS A 194 -1.86 -2.66 -7.11
N ARG A 195 -0.69 -2.40 -6.52
CA ARG A 195 0.47 -3.28 -6.63
C ARG A 195 0.46 -4.27 -5.48
N TYR A 196 0.83 -5.50 -5.77
CA TYR A 196 0.75 -6.63 -4.85
C TYR A 196 2.11 -7.26 -4.67
N ALA A 197 2.51 -7.56 -3.43
CA ALA A 197 3.58 -8.53 -3.20
C ALA A 197 2.94 -9.92 -3.00
N LYS A 198 3.51 -10.94 -3.64
CA LYS A 198 3.16 -12.35 -3.40
C LYS A 198 4.17 -12.97 -2.43
N GLY A 199 3.73 -13.98 -1.68
CA GLY A 199 4.48 -14.64 -0.60
C GLY A 199 6.00 -14.78 -0.82
N SER A 200 6.78 -14.55 0.24
CA SER A 200 8.26 -14.60 0.36
C SER A 200 9.07 -13.66 -0.57
N GLY A 201 8.53 -13.24 -1.71
CA GLY A 201 9.19 -12.32 -2.62
C GLY A 201 9.01 -10.85 -2.23
N ARG A 202 10.09 -10.17 -1.80
CA ARG A 202 10.14 -8.72 -1.52
C ARG A 202 9.83 -7.81 -2.73
N ARG A 203 9.53 -8.36 -3.91
CA ARG A 203 9.28 -7.59 -5.13
C ARG A 203 7.80 -7.34 -5.33
N MET A 204 7.41 -6.06 -5.28
CA MET A 204 6.07 -5.62 -5.66
C MET A 204 5.82 -5.94 -7.14
N GLN A 205 4.77 -6.71 -7.43
CA GLN A 205 4.31 -6.93 -8.79
C GLN A 205 3.70 -5.64 -9.35
N PRO A 206 3.91 -5.34 -10.64
CA PRO A 206 3.23 -4.23 -11.29
C PRO A 206 1.71 -4.43 -11.24
N SER A 207 0.96 -3.32 -11.26
CA SER A 207 -0.50 -3.42 -11.23
C SER A 207 -1.00 -4.13 -12.48
N ARG A 208 -2.02 -4.98 -12.36
CA ARG A 208 -2.58 -5.72 -13.50
C ARG A 208 -3.07 -4.78 -14.60
N LEU A 209 -3.57 -3.61 -14.23
CA LEU A 209 -3.96 -2.56 -15.17
C LEU A 209 -2.77 -2.07 -16.02
N SER A 210 -1.61 -1.84 -15.40
CA SER A 210 -0.41 -1.42 -16.14
C SER A 210 0.09 -2.50 -17.11
N VAL A 211 0.03 -3.77 -16.69
CA VAL A 211 0.39 -4.90 -17.55
C VAL A 211 -0.58 -5.06 -18.71
N GLY A 212 -1.89 -4.95 -18.45
CA GLY A 212 -2.92 -5.01 -19.49
C GLY A 212 -2.80 -3.88 -20.50
N LEU A 213 -2.61 -2.64 -20.02
CA LEU A 213 -2.42 -1.49 -20.89
C LEU A 213 -1.13 -1.60 -21.71
N GLY A 214 -0.04 -2.08 -21.11
CA GLY A 214 1.21 -2.34 -21.83
C GLY A 214 1.02 -3.35 -22.96
N LYS A 215 0.27 -4.44 -22.72
CA LYS A 215 -0.08 -5.42 -23.76
C LYS A 215 -0.97 -4.82 -24.85
N LEU A 216 -1.94 -3.98 -24.49
CA LEU A 216 -2.82 -3.31 -25.45
C LEU A 216 -2.02 -2.35 -26.35
N VAL A 217 -1.18 -1.51 -25.75
CA VAL A 217 -0.30 -0.59 -26.50
C VAL A 217 0.64 -1.37 -27.40
N TRP A 218 1.24 -2.45 -26.89
CA TRP A 218 2.08 -3.34 -27.70
C TRP A 218 1.32 -3.92 -28.89
N TRP A 219 0.09 -4.40 -28.67
CA TRP A 219 -0.76 -4.93 -29.72
C TRP A 219 -1.09 -3.87 -30.78
N ILE A 220 -1.52 -2.68 -30.37
CA ILE A 220 -1.77 -1.53 -31.28
C ILE A 220 -0.52 -1.20 -32.09
N LEU A 221 0.65 -1.21 -31.46
CA LEU A 221 1.92 -0.91 -32.12
C LEU A 221 2.30 -2.01 -33.12
N THR A 222 2.13 -3.29 -32.78
CA THR A 222 2.38 -4.40 -33.72
C THR A 222 1.44 -4.36 -34.93
N VAL A 223 0.14 -4.12 -34.73
CA VAL A 223 -0.84 -4.00 -35.82
C VAL A 223 -0.55 -2.77 -36.67
N GLY A 224 -0.25 -1.63 -36.03
CA GLY A 224 0.10 -0.37 -36.70
C GLY A 224 1.40 -0.47 -37.50
N CYS A 225 2.44 -1.11 -36.97
CA CYS A 225 3.69 -1.34 -37.68
C CYS A 225 3.49 -2.27 -38.89
N SER A 226 2.74 -3.35 -38.76
CA SER A 226 2.41 -4.23 -39.90
C SER A 226 1.65 -3.47 -40.99
N GLY A 227 0.68 -2.64 -40.62
CA GLY A 227 -0.05 -1.78 -41.55
C GLY A 227 0.85 -0.72 -42.21
N ALA A 228 1.75 -0.09 -41.45
CA ALA A 228 2.70 0.88 -41.98
C ALA A 228 3.66 0.24 -42.98
N VAL A 229 4.19 -0.95 -42.67
CA VAL A 229 5.07 -1.70 -43.57
C VAL A 229 4.35 -2.05 -44.87
N LEU A 230 3.10 -2.53 -44.81
CA LEU A 230 2.29 -2.80 -45.99
C LEU A 230 2.03 -1.54 -46.82
N PHE A 231 1.73 -0.41 -46.17
CA PHE A 231 1.52 0.87 -46.84
C PHE A 231 2.79 1.34 -47.57
N PHE A 232 3.96 1.25 -46.94
CA PHE A 232 5.23 1.61 -47.56
C PHE A 232 5.58 0.66 -48.72
N LEU A 233 5.36 -0.64 -48.57
CA LEU A 233 5.54 -1.62 -49.66
C LEU A 233 4.62 -1.31 -50.83
N GLN A 234 3.32 -1.11 -50.61
CA GLN A 234 2.37 -0.74 -51.66
C GLN A 234 2.79 0.54 -52.36
N ARG A 235 3.18 1.58 -51.60
CA ARG A 235 3.64 2.86 -52.18
C ARG A 235 4.92 2.69 -53.00
N PHE A 236 5.82 1.79 -52.61
CA PHE A 236 7.06 1.52 -53.33
C PHE A 236 6.81 0.73 -54.63
N PHE A 237 5.88 -0.22 -54.61
CA PHE A 237 5.54 -1.02 -55.80
C PHE A 237 4.55 -0.32 -56.75
N THR A 238 3.74 0.62 -56.26
CA THR A 238 2.71 1.32 -57.05
C THR A 238 3.22 2.63 -57.67
N ASN A 239 4.37 3.14 -57.21
CA ASN A 239 5.13 4.17 -57.93
C ASN A 239 6.35 3.53 -58.60
N PRO A 240 6.19 2.85 -59.76
CA PRO A 240 7.33 2.62 -60.64
C PRO A 240 7.72 3.98 -61.22
N HIS A 241 8.85 4.52 -60.77
CA HIS A 241 9.65 5.37 -61.64
C HIS A 241 10.36 4.51 -62.67
#